data_AF-A0A151R5M3-F1
#
_entry.id   AF-A0A151R5M3-F1
#
_cell.length_a   1.000
_cell.length_b   1.000
_cell.length_c   1.000
_cell.angle_alpha   90.00
_cell.angle_beta   90.00
_cell.angle_gamma   90.00
#
_symmetry.space_group_name_H-M   'P 1'
#
loop_
_entity.id
_entity.type
_entity.pdbx_description
1 polymer ?
#
loop_
_entity_poly.entity_id
_entity_poly.type
_entity_poly.pdbx_seq_one_letter_code
_entity_poly.pdbx_strand_id
1 'polypeptide(L)'
;MTIACFLSGAAILAVGAHLSYVNVAPQQARTKARNDFVMETLKKKYGYTSPYENLARNDPYDKRSQISSTRDKADYARARSDLVKETFSNLGFKK
;
A
#
# COMPACT_ATOMS: atom_id res chain seq x y z
N MET A 1 -35.11 12.30 -8.69
CA MET A 1 -34.36 13.07 -9.71
C MET A 1 -32.90 13.28 -9.32
N THR A 2 -32.57 13.79 -8.14
CA THR A 2 -31.17 13.99 -7.69
C THR A 2 -30.33 12.71 -7.67
N ILE A 3 -30.84 11.63 -7.07
CA ILE A 3 -30.11 10.33 -6.98
C ILE A 3 -29.74 9.80 -8.37
N ALA A 4 -30.65 9.91 -9.34
CA ALA A 4 -30.40 9.46 -10.71
C ALA A 4 -29.29 10.27 -11.40
N CYS A 5 -29.27 11.60 -11.21
CA CYS A 5 -28.20 12.47 -11.70
C CYS A 5 -26.84 12.14 -11.07
N PHE A 6 -26.79 11.86 -9.76
CA PHE A 6 -25.55 11.48 -9.09
C PHE A 6 -25.04 10.12 -9.57
N LEU A 7 -25.92 9.13 -9.73
CA LEU A 7 -25.54 7.82 -10.25
C LEU A 7 -25.06 7.90 -11.71
N SER A 8 -25.71 8.71 -12.56
CA SER A 8 -25.26 8.88 -13.93
C SER A 8 -23.91 9.61 -13.99
N GLY A 9 -23.71 10.64 -13.17
CA GLY A 9 -22.44 11.34 -13.06
C GLY A 9 -21.31 10.43 -12.59
N ALA A 10 -21.56 9.64 -11.53
CA ALA A 10 -20.60 8.66 -11.02
C ALA A 10 -20.22 7.61 -12.07
N ALA A 11 -21.19 7.13 -12.85
CA ALA A 11 -20.95 6.18 -13.93
C ALA A 11 -20.04 6.76 -15.03
N ILE A 12 -20.30 7.99 -15.48
CA ILE A 12 -19.47 8.66 -16.50
C ILE A 12 -18.05 8.88 -15.99
N LEU A 13 -17.89 9.32 -14.73
CA LEU A 13 -16.57 9.51 -14.12
C LEU A 13 -15.80 8.18 -13.98
N ALA A 14 -16.47 7.11 -13.57
CA ALA A 14 -15.85 5.79 -13.45
C ALA A 14 -15.35 5.27 -14.80
N VAL A 15 -16.18 5.37 -15.85
CA VAL A 15 -15.81 4.96 -17.22
C VAL A 15 -14.67 5.82 -17.76
N GLY A 16 -14.75 7.15 -17.59
CA GLY A 16 -13.70 8.07 -18.01
C GLY A 16 -12.37 7.81 -17.31
N ALA A 17 -12.40 7.56 -15.99
CA ALA A 17 -11.22 7.21 -15.21
C ALA A 17 -10.61 5.87 -15.67
N HIS A 18 -11.44 4.86 -15.94
CA HIS A 18 -10.98 3.56 -16.42
C HIS A 18 -10.27 3.67 -17.78
N LEU A 19 -10.88 4.36 -18.74
CA LEU A 19 -10.28 4.59 -20.08
C LEU A 19 -9.00 5.43 -20.00
N SER A 20 -8.97 6.45 -19.14
CA SER A 20 -7.78 7.26 -18.88
C SER A 20 -6.63 6.39 -18.37
N TYR A 21 -6.89 5.52 -17.39
CA TYR A 21 -5.87 4.63 -16.82
C TYR A 21 -5.30 3.66 -17.86
N VAL A 22 -6.17 3.03 -18.66
CA VAL A 22 -5.76 2.09 -19.74
C VAL A 22 -4.84 2.76 -20.76
N ASN A 23 -5.07 4.04 -21.08
CA ASN A 23 -4.28 4.76 -22.09
C ASN A 23 -3.00 5.41 -21.53
N VAL A 24 -2.98 5.80 -20.26
CA VAL A 24 -1.81 6.38 -19.60
C VAL A 24 -0.78 5.31 -19.22
N ALA A 25 -1.23 4.14 -18.77
CA ALA A 25 -0.36 3.04 -18.36
C ALA A 25 0.73 2.65 -19.39
N PRO A 26 0.44 2.46 -20.70
CA PRO A 26 1.47 2.10 -21.67
C PRO A 26 2.48 3.23 -21.92
N GLN A 27 2.06 4.50 -21.83
CA GLN A 27 2.94 5.65 -21.97
C GLN A 27 3.87 5.77 -20.75
N GLN A 28 3.31 5.57 -19.56
CA GLN A 28 4.07 5.53 -18.31
C GLN A 28 5.09 4.39 -18.31
N ALA A 29 4.72 3.20 -18.81
CA ALA A 29 5.63 2.06 -18.92
C ALA A 29 6.82 2.34 -19.85
N ARG A 30 6.57 2.98 -21.01
CA ARG A 30 7.65 3.37 -21.95
C ARG A 30 8.59 4.42 -21.35
N THR A 31 8.04 5.44 -20.71
CA THR A 31 8.83 6.48 -20.04
C THR A 31 9.64 5.90 -18.89
N LYS A 32 9.04 5.00 -18.10
CA LYS A 32 9.73 4.30 -17.01
C LYS A 32 10.87 3.44 -17.54
N ALA A 33 10.65 2.63 -18.59
CA ALA A 33 11.69 1.80 -19.19
C ALA A 33 12.88 2.63 -19.70
N ARG A 34 12.62 3.80 -20.32
CA ARG A 34 13.67 4.72 -20.74
C ARG A 34 14.43 5.31 -19.55
N ASN A 35 13.71 5.73 -18.52
CA ASN A 35 14.32 6.28 -17.32
C ASN A 35 15.22 5.23 -16.63
N ASP A 36 14.73 4.00 -16.48
CA ASP A 36 15.47 2.88 -15.87
C ASP A 36 16.77 2.61 -16.63
N PHE A 37 16.72 2.58 -17.97
CA PHE A 37 17.91 2.42 -18.82
C PHE A 37 18.94 3.56 -18.68
N VAL A 38 18.47 4.82 -18.65
CA VAL A 38 19.36 5.98 -18.49
C VAL A 38 20.00 5.98 -17.10
N MET A 39 19.23 5.67 -16.06
CA MET A 39 19.74 5.58 -14.69
C MET A 39 20.78 4.48 -14.54
N GLU A 40 20.54 3.30 -15.13
CA GLU A 40 21.53 2.20 -15.15
C GLU A 40 22.83 2.63 -15.84
N THR A 41 22.71 3.31 -16.99
CA THR A 41 23.86 3.81 -17.74
C THR A 41 24.66 4.85 -16.95
N LEU A 42 23.99 5.81 -16.31
CA LEU A 42 24.62 6.84 -15.49
C LEU A 42 25.29 6.25 -14.25
N LYS A 43 24.64 5.28 -13.60
CA LYS A 43 25.20 4.56 -12.46
C LYS A 43 26.47 3.81 -12.84
N LYS A 44 26.47 3.10 -13.97
CA LYS A 44 27.63 2.35 -14.47
C LYS A 44 28.79 3.27 -14.84
N LYS A 45 28.53 4.42 -15.47
CA LYS A 45 29.56 5.29 -16.03
C LYS A 45 30.13 6.30 -15.02
N TYR A 46 29.30 6.78 -14.10
CA TYR A 46 29.65 7.89 -13.20
C TYR A 46 29.40 7.59 -11.71
N GLY A 47 28.95 6.39 -11.34
CA GLY A 47 28.54 6.09 -9.96
C GLY A 47 27.32 6.89 -9.51
N TYR A 48 26.55 7.43 -10.47
CA TYR A 48 25.41 8.30 -10.19
C TYR A 48 24.34 7.54 -9.39
N THR A 49 23.90 8.14 -8.28
CA THR A 49 22.77 7.67 -7.49
C THR A 49 21.60 8.62 -7.73
N SER A 50 20.45 8.08 -8.11
CA SER A 50 19.26 8.89 -8.35
C SER A 50 18.82 9.63 -7.08
N PRO A 51 18.49 10.93 -7.14
CA PRO A 51 17.97 11.67 -5.98
C PRO A 51 16.64 11.08 -5.47
N TYR A 52 15.90 10.39 -6.34
CA TYR A 52 14.64 9.72 -5.99
C TYR A 52 14.84 8.39 -5.26
N GLU A 53 16.00 7.74 -5.41
CA GLU A 53 16.32 6.50 -4.68
C GLU A 53 16.47 6.75 -3.18
N ASN A 54 17.01 7.92 -2.82
CA ASN A 54 17.15 8.32 -1.42
C ASN A 54 15.82 8.76 -0.79
N LEU A 55 14.88 9.28 -1.58
CA LEU A 55 13.53 9.61 -1.10
C LEU A 55 12.70 8.35 -0.85
N ALA A 56 12.74 7.38 -1.76
CA ALA A 56 12.04 6.11 -1.60
C ALA A 56 12.53 5.29 -0.39
N ARG A 57 13.84 5.36 -0.07
CA ARG A 57 14.42 4.74 1.14
C ARG A 57 13.94 5.38 2.45
N ASN A 58 13.55 6.65 2.41
CA ASN A 58 13.20 7.44 3.59
C ASN A 58 11.69 7.68 3.73
N ASP A 59 10.84 6.90 3.06
CA ASP A 59 9.39 7.10 3.11
C ASP A 59 8.82 6.68 4.49
N PRO A 60 8.39 7.64 5.36
CA PRO A 60 7.99 7.34 6.73
C PRO A 60 6.67 6.56 6.82
N TYR A 61 5.89 6.51 5.73
CA TYR A 61 4.59 5.84 5.69
C TYR A 61 4.70 4.32 5.68
N ASP A 62 5.67 3.75 4.96
CA ASP A 62 5.84 2.29 4.90
C ASP A 62 6.28 1.73 6.27
N LYS A 63 7.25 2.39 6.90
CA LYS A 63 7.72 2.01 8.24
C LYS A 63 6.61 2.12 9.29
N ARG A 64 5.80 3.18 9.25
CA ARG A 64 4.69 3.38 10.18
C ARG A 64 3.55 2.39 9.95
N SER A 65 3.23 2.07 8.70
CA SER A 65 2.22 1.07 8.34
C SER A 65 2.60 -0.32 8.87
N GLN A 66 3.87 -0.74 8.70
CA GLN A 66 4.35 -2.01 9.23
C GLN A 66 4.37 -2.05 10.76
N ILE A 67 4.76 -0.96 11.42
CA ILE A 67 4.74 -0.86 12.88
C ILE A 67 3.31 -0.92 13.43
N SER A 68 2.34 -0.23 12.81
CA SER A 68 0.93 -0.33 13.24
C SER A 68 0.38 -1.73 13.04
N SER A 69 0.60 -2.34 11.86
CA SER A 69 0.13 -3.70 11.57
C SER A 69 0.71 -4.74 12.54
N THR A 70 1.98 -4.61 12.91
CA THR A 70 2.63 -5.52 13.87
C THR A 70 2.13 -5.32 15.30
N ARG A 71 1.83 -4.08 15.72
CA ARG A 71 1.21 -3.78 17.01
C ARG A 71 -0.19 -4.36 17.12
N ASP A 72 -1.02 -4.13 16.12
CA ASP A 72 -2.40 -4.61 16.08
C ASP A 72 -2.46 -6.15 16.15
N LYS A 73 -1.53 -6.83 15.45
CA LYS A 73 -1.38 -8.29 15.54
C LYS A 73 -0.97 -8.77 16.92
N ALA A 74 -0.04 -8.07 17.58
CA ALA A 74 0.41 -8.42 18.92
C ALA A 74 -0.71 -8.23 19.97
N ASP A 75 -1.47 -7.15 19.85
CA ASP A 75 -2.60 -6.88 20.75
C ASP A 75 -3.75 -7.87 20.55
N TYR A 76 -4.03 -8.28 19.31
CA TYR A 76 -4.98 -9.35 19.02
C TYR A 76 -4.53 -10.70 19.62
N ALA A 77 -3.25 -11.04 19.49
CA ALA A 77 -2.70 -12.27 20.07
C ALA A 77 -2.76 -12.27 21.61
N ARG A 78 -2.52 -11.12 22.24
CA ARG A 78 -2.66 -10.93 23.69
C ARG A 78 -4.11 -11.10 24.13
N ALA A 79 -5.04 -10.38 23.50
CA ALA A 79 -6.47 -10.46 23.82
C ALA A 79 -7.01 -11.90 23.66
N ARG A 80 -6.57 -12.62 22.62
CA ARG A 80 -6.92 -14.03 22.43
C ARG A 80 -6.37 -14.91 23.57
N SER A 81 -5.14 -14.68 24.01
CA SER A 81 -4.53 -15.46 25.09
C SER A 81 -5.21 -15.21 26.44
N ASP A 82 -5.61 -13.96 26.70
CA ASP A 82 -6.32 -13.58 27.93
C ASP A 82 -7.73 -14.17 27.97
N LEU A 83 -8.46 -14.11 26.84
CA LEU A 83 -9.77 -14.76 26.72
C LEU A 83 -9.68 -16.28 26.93
N VAL A 84 -8.65 -16.92 26.38
CA VAL A 84 -8.41 -18.35 26.57
C VAL A 84 -8.14 -18.66 28.04
N LYS A 85 -7.28 -17.87 28.71
CA LYS A 85 -7.00 -18.03 30.15
C LYS A 85 -8.25 -17.86 31.00
N GLU A 86 -9.05 -16.84 30.71
CA GLU A 86 -10.31 -16.57 31.42
C GLU A 86 -11.31 -17.72 31.24
N THR A 87 -11.40 -18.25 30.02
CA THR A 87 -12.25 -19.42 29.73
C THR A 87 -11.79 -20.63 30.54
N PHE A 88 -10.49 -20.90 30.60
CA PHE A 88 -9.95 -22.02 31.39
C PHE A 88 -10.12 -21.82 32.91
N SER A 89 -10.00 -20.58 33.42
CA SER A 89 -10.24 -20.29 34.84
C SER A 89 -11.71 -20.43 35.22
N ASN A 90 -12.62 -19.97 34.35
CA ASN A 90 -14.06 -20.04 34.60
C ASN A 90 -14.62 -21.47 34.45
N LEU A 91 -13.99 -22.31 33.61
CA LEU A 91 -14.32 -23.73 33.52
C LEU A 91 -13.79 -24.59 34.68
N GLY A 92 -13.14 -23.99 35.69
CA GLY A 92 -12.76 -24.72 36.90
C GLY A 92 -11.77 -25.86 36.67
N PHE A 93 -10.94 -25.77 35.62
CA PHE A 93 -9.82 -26.70 35.41
C PHE A 93 -8.71 -26.38 36.43
N LYS A 94 -8.95 -26.79 37.67
CA LYS A 94 -7.91 -26.84 38.71
C LYS A 94 -6.91 -27.91 38.27
N LYS A 95 -5.65 -27.51 38.08
CA LYS A 95 -4.53 -28.44 37.86
C LYS A 95 -4.48 -29.51 38.94
#